data_AF-A0A2Z6M3I3-F1
#
_entry.id   AF-A0A2Z6M3I3-F1
#
_cell.length_a   1.000
_cell.length_b   1.000
_cell.length_c   1.000
_cell.angle_alpha   90.00
_cell.angle_beta   90.00
_cell.angle_gamma   90.00
#
_symmetry.space_group_name_H-M   'P 1'
#
loop_
_entity.id
_entity.type
_entity.pdbx_description
1 polymer ?
#
loop_
_entity_poly.entity_id
_entity_poly.type
_entity_poly.pdbx_seq_one_letter_code
_entity_poly.pdbx_strand_id
1 'polypeptide(L)'
;MFLGIKQKILLGKSEVAGWGAFIKNPVKKGEYLGEYTGELISHAEAEKRGKLYERAGFSYLFDLDDKYCIDAYRMGNKLKFANHSSEPNCYPKGMFVGGDHRIGIFAKDNLKAGEELFYDYHYTKYQKAPKWFLDQSKKKESKNSGGKGRVVSKVK
;
A
#
# COMPACT_ATOMS: atom_id res chain seq x y z
N MET A 1 23.82 0.49 -11.47
CA MET A 1 23.80 1.56 -10.45
C MET A 1 22.44 2.25 -10.48
N PHE A 2 21.43 1.76 -9.75
CA PHE A 2 20.15 2.49 -9.56
C PHE A 2 19.45 2.00 -8.29
N LEU A 3 19.82 2.53 -7.12
CA LEU A 3 18.99 2.50 -5.90
C LEU A 3 19.37 3.67 -4.94
N GLY A 4 20.00 4.74 -5.45
CA GLY A 4 20.45 5.87 -4.61
C GLY A 4 19.39 6.95 -4.39
N ILE A 5 18.36 7.03 -5.24
CA ILE A 5 17.33 8.06 -5.16
C ILE A 5 16.12 7.46 -4.46
N LYS A 6 15.92 7.85 -3.20
CA LYS A 6 14.71 7.56 -2.43
C LYS A 6 14.03 8.86 -2.08
N GLN A 7 12.73 8.94 -2.33
CA GLN A 7 11.94 10.09 -1.90
C GLN A 7 11.81 10.11 -0.38
N LYS A 8 11.77 11.30 0.21
CA LYS A 8 11.65 11.43 1.66
C LYS A 8 10.20 11.15 2.08
N ILE A 9 10.02 10.04 2.79
CA ILE A 9 8.75 9.61 3.36
C ILE A 9 8.62 10.12 4.81
N LEU A 10 7.46 10.69 5.12
CA LEU A 10 7.05 11.14 6.44
C LEU A 10 6.03 10.16 7.03
N LEU A 11 5.89 10.15 8.35
CA LEU A 11 4.86 9.38 9.05
C LEU A 11 3.91 10.36 9.74
N GLY A 12 2.62 10.06 9.69
CA GLY A 12 1.57 10.85 10.32
C GLY A 12 0.35 10.00 10.63
N LYS A 13 -0.65 10.59 11.30
CA LYS A 13 -1.95 9.94 11.47
C LYS A 13 -2.66 9.88 10.11
N SER A 14 -3.11 8.69 9.74
CA SER A 14 -3.91 8.48 8.53
C SER A 14 -5.35 8.91 8.76
N GLU A 15 -5.99 9.43 7.72
CA GLU A 15 -7.44 9.68 7.70
C GLU A 15 -8.24 8.37 7.54
N VAL A 16 -7.60 7.28 7.14
CA VAL A 16 -8.24 5.97 6.96
C VAL A 16 -8.14 5.14 8.23
N ALA A 17 -6.92 4.80 8.64
CA ALA A 17 -6.69 3.96 9.81
C ALA A 17 -5.26 4.10 10.34
N GLY A 18 -5.12 4.26 11.65
CA GLY A 18 -3.82 4.18 12.32
C GLY A 18 -2.81 5.20 11.82
N TRP A 19 -1.66 4.71 11.34
CA TRP A 19 -0.56 5.52 10.80
C TRP A 19 -0.58 5.47 9.27
N GLY A 20 -0.18 6.57 8.65
CA GLY A 20 -0.02 6.71 7.20
C GLY A 20 1.40 7.09 6.82
N ALA A 21 1.78 6.79 5.58
CA ALA A 21 3.01 7.26 4.96
C ALA A 21 2.69 8.44 4.03
N PHE A 22 3.48 9.52 4.10
CA PHE A 22 3.24 10.75 3.35
C PHE A 22 4.47 11.15 2.56
N ILE A 23 4.28 11.67 1.34
CA ILE A 23 5.39 12.14 0.52
C ILE A 23 5.82 13.54 0.95
N LYS A 24 7.11 13.80 1.16
CA LYS A 24 7.57 15.15 1.57
C LYS A 24 7.48 16.16 0.42
N ASN A 25 7.89 15.76 -0.77
CA ASN A 25 8.01 16.64 -1.94
C ASN A 25 7.04 16.19 -3.04
N PRO A 26 6.67 17.05 -4.00
CA PRO A 26 5.89 16.63 -5.15
C PRO A 26 6.66 15.59 -5.98
N VAL A 27 5.93 14.64 -6.56
CA VAL A 27 6.47 13.51 -7.35
C VAL A 27 5.63 13.36 -8.61
N LYS A 28 6.26 13.12 -9.76
CA LYS A 28 5.54 12.92 -11.02
C LYS A 28 5.08 11.47 -11.17
N LYS A 29 4.01 11.28 -11.95
CA LYS A 29 3.56 9.96 -12.37
C LYS A 29 4.70 9.12 -12.92
N GLY A 30 4.80 7.87 -12.45
CA GLY A 30 5.81 6.90 -12.85
C GLY A 30 7.15 7.02 -12.12
N GLU A 31 7.36 8.05 -11.30
CA GLU A 31 8.61 8.19 -10.55
C GLU A 31 8.70 7.17 -9.41
N TYR A 32 9.94 6.81 -9.08
CA TYR A 32 10.28 5.88 -8.02
C TYR A 32 10.28 6.57 -6.65
N LEU A 33 9.57 6.01 -5.69
CA LEU A 33 9.48 6.54 -4.32
C LEU A 33 10.50 5.88 -3.40
N GLY A 34 10.69 4.57 -3.56
CA GLY A 34 11.59 3.77 -2.73
C GLY A 34 11.26 2.28 -2.78
N GLU A 35 12.15 1.47 -2.22
CA GLU A 35 11.99 0.03 -2.12
C GLU A 35 11.06 -0.32 -0.95
N TYR A 36 10.20 -1.32 -1.10
CA TYR A 36 9.50 -1.93 0.03
C TYR A 36 10.42 -2.98 0.65
N THR A 37 10.96 -2.70 1.83
CA THR A 37 11.97 -3.53 2.49
C THR A 37 11.40 -4.24 3.69
N GLY A 38 11.83 -5.48 3.93
CA GLY A 38 11.51 -6.26 5.12
C GLY A 38 12.36 -7.53 5.21
N GLU A 39 11.97 -8.43 6.09
CA GLU A 39 12.57 -9.77 6.20
C GLU A 39 12.10 -10.63 5.02
N LEU A 40 13.03 -11.30 4.34
CA LEU A 40 12.68 -12.26 3.28
C LEU A 40 12.32 -13.61 3.91
N ILE A 41 11.09 -14.06 3.73
CA ILE A 41 10.57 -15.31 4.30
C ILE A 41 9.94 -16.19 3.23
N SER A 42 9.81 -17.48 3.50
CA SER A 42 9.08 -18.39 2.61
C SER A 42 7.57 -18.16 2.70
N HIS A 43 6.83 -18.58 1.68
CA HIS A 43 5.35 -18.56 1.69
C HIS A 43 4.74 -19.34 2.86
N ALA A 44 5.34 -20.46 3.27
CA ALA A 44 4.88 -21.24 4.41
C ALA A 44 5.01 -20.47 5.74
N GLU A 45 6.10 -19.73 5.92
CA GLU A 45 6.27 -18.87 7.10
C GLU A 45 5.35 -17.64 7.03
N ALA A 46 5.15 -17.07 5.84
CA ALA A 46 4.22 -15.97 5.63
C ALA A 46 2.78 -16.37 5.99
N GLU A 47 2.33 -17.57 5.63
CA GLU A 47 1.01 -18.08 6.01
C GLU A 47 0.87 -18.22 7.54
N LYS A 48 1.90 -18.77 8.19
CA LYS A 48 1.94 -18.93 9.65
C LYS A 48 1.86 -17.58 10.37
N ARG A 49 2.67 -16.61 9.94
CA ARG A 49 2.68 -15.23 10.50
C ARG A 49 1.39 -14.48 10.16
N GLY A 50 0.87 -14.64 8.95
CA GLY A 50 -0.36 -14.03 8.46
C GLY A 50 -1.57 -14.38 9.33
N LYS A 51 -1.69 -15.64 9.80
CA LYS A 51 -2.75 -16.06 10.74
C LYS A 51 -2.70 -15.33 12.08
N LEU A 52 -1.52 -14.91 12.53
CA LEU A 52 -1.35 -14.10 13.74
C LEU A 52 -1.69 -12.63 13.47
N TYR A 53 -1.18 -12.10 12.35
CA TYR A 53 -1.37 -10.71 11.94
C TYR A 53 -2.86 -10.40 11.67
N GLU A 54 -3.59 -11.32 11.03
CA GLU A 54 -5.03 -11.22 10.79
C GLU A 54 -5.82 -11.07 12.10
N ARG A 55 -5.48 -11.85 13.14
CA ARG A 55 -6.11 -11.71 14.47
C ARG A 55 -5.80 -10.38 15.14
N ALA A 56 -4.63 -9.82 14.86
CA ALA A 56 -4.18 -8.54 15.39
C ALA A 56 -4.68 -7.34 14.56
N GLY A 57 -5.32 -7.57 13.41
CA GLY A 57 -5.93 -6.54 12.57
C GLY A 57 -4.96 -5.74 11.71
N PHE A 58 -3.76 -6.25 11.46
CA PHE A 58 -2.76 -5.63 10.56
C PHE A 58 -2.11 -6.68 9.66
N SER A 59 -1.45 -6.29 8.58
CA SER A 59 -0.54 -7.15 7.81
C SER A 59 0.49 -6.31 7.08
N TYR A 60 1.74 -6.79 7.08
CA TYR A 60 2.88 -6.16 6.41
C TYR A 60 3.60 -7.16 5.49
N LEU A 61 2.87 -8.18 5.03
CA LEU A 61 3.36 -9.20 4.11
C LEU A 61 3.19 -8.71 2.67
N PHE A 62 4.21 -8.92 1.86
CA PHE A 62 4.22 -8.54 0.45
C PHE A 62 4.85 -9.67 -0.39
N ASP A 63 4.08 -10.28 -1.29
CA ASP A 63 4.58 -11.35 -2.14
C ASP A 63 5.63 -10.84 -3.14
N LEU A 64 6.81 -11.46 -3.13
CA LEU A 64 7.92 -11.07 -3.99
C LEU A 64 7.96 -11.88 -5.28
N ASP A 65 7.88 -13.20 -5.14
CA ASP A 65 7.87 -14.18 -6.22
C ASP A 65 7.20 -15.49 -5.73
N ASP A 66 7.24 -16.56 -6.54
CA ASP A 66 6.61 -17.84 -6.22
C ASP A 66 7.21 -18.58 -5.02
N LYS A 67 8.37 -18.13 -4.51
CA LYS A 67 9.10 -18.77 -3.41
C LYS A 67 9.10 -17.91 -2.15
N TYR A 68 9.16 -16.60 -2.30
CA TYR A 68 9.44 -15.68 -1.22
C TYR A 68 8.39 -14.57 -1.06
N CYS A 69 8.26 -14.14 0.19
CA CYS A 69 7.45 -13.02 0.64
C CYS A 69 8.33 -12.08 1.49
N ILE A 70 8.04 -10.79 1.46
CA ILE A 70 8.69 -9.77 2.30
C ILE A 70 7.78 -9.49 3.49
N ASP A 71 8.28 -9.71 4.72
CA ASP A 71 7.61 -9.34 5.96
C ASP A 71 8.21 -8.06 6.54
N ALA A 72 7.48 -6.94 6.43
CA ALA A 72 7.94 -5.66 6.94
C ALA A 72 7.57 -5.40 8.42
N TYR A 73 6.98 -6.36 9.13
CA TYR A 73 6.52 -6.17 10.51
C TYR A 73 7.67 -5.81 11.46
N ARG A 74 8.67 -6.71 11.57
CA ARG A 74 9.80 -6.57 12.51
C ARG A 74 10.89 -5.64 11.97
N MET A 75 11.14 -5.71 10.67
CA MET A 75 12.18 -4.94 9.98
C MET A 75 11.56 -4.33 8.74
N GLY A 76 11.79 -3.04 8.48
CA GLY A 76 11.27 -2.42 7.27
C GLY A 76 11.32 -0.90 7.32
N ASN A 77 10.97 -0.27 6.21
CA ASN A 77 11.04 1.18 6.09
C ASN A 77 9.65 1.82 6.13
N LYS A 78 9.60 3.16 6.11
CA LYS A 78 8.37 3.94 6.26
C LYS A 78 7.27 3.64 5.23
N LEU A 79 7.62 3.09 4.06
CA LEU A 79 6.62 2.74 3.05
C LEU A 79 5.65 1.66 3.54
N LYS A 80 6.01 0.86 4.55
CA LYS A 80 5.10 -0.14 5.15
C LYS A 80 3.85 0.45 5.80
N PHE A 81 3.83 1.77 6.06
CA PHE A 81 2.69 2.48 6.64
C PHE A 81 1.78 3.11 5.58
N ALA A 82 2.08 2.98 4.29
CA ALA A 82 1.13 3.37 3.24
C ALA A 82 -0.06 2.43 3.29
N ASN A 83 -1.26 3.00 3.39
CA ASN A 83 -2.49 2.25 3.59
C ASN A 83 -3.01 1.65 2.29
N HIS A 84 -3.99 0.76 2.41
CA HIS A 84 -4.71 0.26 1.25
C HIS A 84 -5.70 1.29 0.72
N SER A 85 -5.82 1.35 -0.60
CA SER A 85 -6.96 1.94 -1.29
C SER A 85 -7.31 1.11 -2.52
N SER A 86 -8.62 0.98 -2.79
CA SER A 86 -9.12 0.44 -4.07
C SER A 86 -8.91 1.39 -5.26
N GLU A 87 -8.51 2.63 -5.00
CA GLU A 87 -8.13 3.64 -5.98
C GLU A 87 -6.79 4.24 -5.52
N PRO A 88 -5.70 3.45 -5.55
CA PRO A 88 -4.43 3.87 -4.99
C PRO A 88 -3.74 4.91 -5.88
N ASN A 89 -2.92 5.77 -5.27
CA ASN A 89 -2.07 6.74 -5.96
C ASN A 89 -0.62 6.25 -6.15
N CYS A 90 -0.29 5.06 -5.63
CA CYS A 90 0.97 4.35 -5.83
C CYS A 90 0.73 2.92 -6.32
N TYR A 91 1.75 2.32 -6.92
CA TYR A 91 1.74 0.91 -7.27
C TYR A 91 3.09 0.24 -6.98
N PRO A 92 3.08 -1.02 -6.54
CA PRO A 92 4.28 -1.83 -6.39
C PRO A 92 4.70 -2.43 -7.74
N LYS A 93 6.00 -2.66 -7.92
CA LYS A 93 6.57 -3.33 -9.09
C LYS A 93 7.77 -4.18 -8.69
N GLY A 94 7.76 -5.44 -9.09
CA GLY A 94 8.93 -6.33 -8.98
C GLY A 94 10.09 -5.81 -9.83
N MET A 95 11.29 -5.80 -9.24
CA MET A 95 12.52 -5.35 -9.85
C MET A 95 13.61 -6.41 -9.66
N PHE A 96 14.49 -6.54 -10.63
CA PHE A 96 15.69 -7.37 -10.53
C PHE A 96 16.91 -6.47 -10.44
N VAL A 97 17.58 -6.44 -9.28
CA VAL A 97 18.68 -5.52 -8.99
C VAL A 97 19.86 -6.28 -8.44
N GLY A 98 20.95 -6.37 -9.21
CA GLY A 98 22.19 -6.99 -8.75
C GLY A 98 22.10 -8.49 -8.49
N GLY A 99 21.14 -9.19 -9.12
CA GLY A 99 20.89 -10.62 -8.87
C GLY A 99 19.73 -10.90 -7.92
N ASP A 100 19.21 -9.87 -7.22
CA ASP A 100 18.15 -10.01 -6.24
C ASP A 100 16.80 -9.51 -6.77
N HIS A 101 15.74 -10.23 -6.44
CA HIS A 101 14.36 -9.75 -6.59
C HIS A 101 14.04 -8.74 -5.49
N ARG A 102 13.42 -7.62 -5.85
CA ARG A 102 13.03 -6.53 -4.95
C ARG A 102 11.67 -5.96 -5.33
N ILE A 103 11.01 -5.26 -4.40
CA ILE A 103 9.78 -4.52 -4.69
C ILE A 103 10.06 -3.01 -4.67
N GLY A 104 9.86 -2.34 -5.80
CA GLY A 104 9.87 -0.89 -5.88
C GLY A 104 8.46 -0.31 -5.78
N ILE A 105 8.30 0.81 -5.08
CA ILE A 105 7.05 1.57 -5.03
C ILE A 105 7.17 2.78 -5.95
N PHE A 106 6.18 2.96 -6.81
CA PHE A 106 6.14 3.99 -7.85
C PHE A 106 4.86 4.82 -7.75
N ALA A 107 4.93 6.08 -8.16
CA ALA A 107 3.78 6.97 -8.26
C ALA A 107 2.88 6.52 -9.42
N LYS A 108 1.60 6.27 -9.15
CA LYS A 108 0.60 5.96 -10.19
C LYS A 108 0.14 7.23 -10.91
N ASP A 109 0.10 8.34 -10.19
CA ASP A 109 -0.32 9.67 -10.64
C ASP A 109 0.64 10.75 -10.12
N ASN A 110 0.42 12.01 -10.48
CA ASN A 110 1.19 13.11 -9.90
C ASN A 110 0.80 13.32 -8.44
N LEU A 111 1.78 13.28 -7.54
CA LEU A 111 1.58 13.45 -6.10
C LEU A 111 1.99 14.85 -5.66
N LYS A 112 1.18 15.46 -4.79
CA LYS A 112 1.52 16.73 -4.15
C LYS A 112 2.37 16.51 -2.91
N ALA A 113 3.14 17.53 -2.51
CA ALA A 113 3.82 17.53 -1.22
C ALA A 113 2.80 17.34 -0.09
N GLY A 114 3.10 16.43 0.85
CA GLY A 114 2.24 16.10 1.99
C GLY A 114 1.12 15.12 1.69
N GLU A 115 0.99 14.60 0.47
CA GLU A 115 -0.06 13.64 0.12
C GLU A 115 0.19 12.27 0.79
N GLU A 116 -0.87 11.64 1.31
CA GLU A 116 -0.82 10.27 1.85
C GLU A 116 -0.66 9.27 0.71
N LEU A 117 0.19 8.27 0.93
CA LEU A 117 0.49 7.23 -0.04
C LEU A 117 -0.42 6.03 0.20
N PHE A 118 -1.00 5.53 -0.89
CA PHE A 118 -1.81 4.32 -0.89
C PHE A 118 -1.40 3.40 -2.04
N TYR A 119 -1.35 2.10 -1.78
CA TYR A 119 -1.25 1.09 -2.83
C TYR A 119 -2.30 -0.01 -2.62
N ASP A 120 -2.64 -0.73 -3.69
CA ASP A 120 -3.54 -1.88 -3.58
C ASP A 120 -2.81 -3.00 -2.82
N TYR A 121 -3.49 -3.59 -1.84
CA TYR A 121 -2.94 -4.69 -1.04
C TYR A 121 -3.21 -6.04 -1.72
N HIS A 122 -4.01 -6.03 -2.78
CA HIS A 122 -4.45 -7.22 -3.51
C HIS A 122 -4.99 -8.29 -2.56
N TYR A 123 -5.78 -7.87 -1.55
CA TYR A 123 -6.45 -8.79 -0.63
C TYR A 123 -7.16 -9.86 -1.46
N THR A 124 -6.68 -11.09 -1.35
CA THR A 124 -7.32 -12.20 -2.05
C THR A 124 -8.63 -12.53 -1.33
N LYS A 125 -9.59 -13.11 -2.07
CA LYS A 125 -10.89 -13.57 -1.54
C LYS A 125 -10.82 -14.51 -0.32
N TYR A 126 -9.63 -14.99 0.03
CA TYR A 126 -9.37 -15.91 1.14
C TYR A 126 -8.83 -15.22 2.41
N GLN A 127 -8.44 -13.94 2.34
CA GLN A 127 -8.06 -13.16 3.51
C GLN A 127 -9.30 -12.43 4.05
N LYS A 128 -9.58 -12.50 5.37
CA LYS A 128 -10.67 -11.70 5.93
C LYS A 128 -10.24 -10.24 5.90
N ALA A 129 -10.76 -9.50 4.94
CA ALA A 129 -10.48 -8.09 4.84
C ALA A 129 -10.99 -7.36 6.11
N PRO A 130 -10.19 -6.47 6.70
CA PRO A 130 -10.59 -5.74 7.90
C PRO A 130 -11.79 -4.83 7.62
N LYS A 131 -12.54 -4.45 8.68
CA LYS A 131 -13.77 -3.64 8.54
C LYS A 131 -13.57 -2.37 7.70
N TRP A 132 -12.45 -1.67 7.87
CA TRP A 132 -12.15 -0.46 7.11
C TRP A 132 -12.04 -0.71 5.59
N PHE A 133 -11.63 -1.91 5.17
CA PHE A 133 -11.60 -2.31 3.76
C PHE A 133 -13.03 -2.52 3.24
N LEU A 134 -13.86 -3.24 4.00
CA LEU A 134 -15.27 -3.50 3.64
C LEU A 134 -16.09 -2.20 3.58
N ASP A 135 -15.79 -1.22 4.42
CA ASP A 135 -16.48 0.08 4.39
C ASP A 135 -16.10 0.88 3.13
N GLN A 136 -14.87 0.75 2.63
CA GLN A 136 -14.47 1.34 1.34
C GLN A 136 -15.16 0.65 0.16
N SER A 137 -15.27 -0.69 0.17
CA SER A 137 -15.95 -1.42 -0.92
C SER A 137 -17.45 -1.08 -0.99
N LYS A 138 -18.13 -0.98 0.15
CA LYS A 138 -19.54 -0.55 0.23
C LYS A 138 -19.76 0.87 -0.29
N LYS A 139 -18.87 1.82 0.03
CA LYS A 139 -18.91 3.18 -0.54
C LYS A 139 -18.75 3.18 -2.06
N LYS A 140 -18.05 2.19 -2.63
CA LYS A 140 -17.90 2.01 -4.08
C LYS A 140 -19.18 1.44 -4.70
N GLU A 141 -19.78 0.42 -4.10
CA GLU A 141 -21.07 -0.15 -4.54
C GLU A 141 -22.21 0.88 -4.49
N SER A 142 -22.27 1.71 -3.44
CA SER A 142 -23.27 2.79 -3.36
C SER A 142 -23.08 3.86 -4.44
N LYS A 143 -21.84 4.12 -4.88
CA LYS A 143 -21.54 5.03 -5.99
C LYS A 143 -21.86 4.42 -7.35
N ASN A 144 -21.70 3.10 -7.51
CA ASN A 144 -21.95 2.40 -8.78
C ASN A 144 -23.43 2.02 -9.00
N SER A 145 -24.23 1.95 -7.93
CA SER A 145 -25.68 1.69 -7.98
C SER A 145 -26.54 2.96 -8.13
N GLY A 146 -25.94 4.15 -8.02
CA GLY A 146 -26.61 5.46 -8.08
C GLY A 146 -26.69 6.08 -9.48
N GLY A 147 -26.96 5.28 -10.51
CA GLY A 147 -27.15 5.77 -11.88
C GLY A 147 -28.56 6.33 -12.12
N LYS A 148 -28.85 7.54 -11.61
CA LYS A 148 -29.77 8.59 -12.11
C LYS A 148 -30.16 9.50 -10.95
N GLY A 149 -29.57 10.71 -10.86
CA GLY A 149 -30.07 11.72 -9.94
C GLY A 149 -29.12 12.86 -9.61
N ARG A 150 -29.27 13.95 -10.38
CA ARG A 150 -29.17 15.37 -10.00
C ARG A 150 -27.97 15.84 -9.15
N VAL A 151 -27.17 16.73 -9.76
CA VAL A 151 -26.25 17.64 -9.08
C VAL A 151 -26.95 18.35 -7.92
N VAL A 152 -26.40 18.24 -6.71
CA VAL A 152 -26.64 19.19 -5.62
C VAL A 152 -25.31 19.47 -4.95
N SER A 153 -24.92 20.74 -5.00
CA SER A 153 -23.80 21.35 -4.29
C SER A 153 -23.90 21.16 -2.78
N LYS A 154 -22.74 21.11 -2.10
CA LYS A 154 -22.60 21.74 -0.77
C LYS A 154 -21.15 22.10 -0.43
N VAL A 155 -20.94 23.42 -0.42
CA VAL A 155 -20.13 24.20 0.52
C VAL A 155 -20.65 23.88 1.94
N LYS A 156 -19.90 23.73 3.04
CA LYS A 156 -18.66 24.32 3.56
C LYS A 156 -17.73 23.22 4.09
#